data_AF-A0A7J4UER2-F1
#
_entry.id   AF-A0A7J4UER2-F1
#
_cell.length_a   1.000
_cell.length_b   1.000
_cell.length_c   1.000
_cell.angle_alpha   90.00
_cell.angle_beta   90.00
_cell.angle_gamma   90.00
#
_symmetry.space_group_name_H-M   'P 1'
#
loop_
_entity.id
_entity.type
_entity.pdbx_description
1 polymer ?
#
loop_
_entity_poly.entity_id
_entity_poly.type
_entity_poly.pdbx_seq_one_letter_code
_entity_poly.pdbx_strand_id
1 'polypeptide(L)'
;MRMILIVLLLMPYVVADTLDPYAEQFNFTYISSTYEMFPKYTNITTAFAQGDALLIESRMAGKDPSVAIPYYKEALKTATIEEQALLFETIATLENNPSWYWPSYLRWKFLNNSFHAEIDKHLMKREYIPYSYEEYQLKQPYFATAKDATLFTLGESSFTITEKDILVSQVDRVTRDWLSSQLQNPDAEQLLTVFSEQYDVEDIGWHEGGRISQYKQAINLTHIPVTGTLVKKINGTWYAPNEQGIFMFDVPLDKVQYPTTRFFREDLALIIDTHGVNMLVEQAIKENATIVMGCCDHIGKIKAALYLNKKGIKVICNTDKYLPLALGQTNTTLGSAPFYEQGDSLRFGRQPIEINLSEKIIVLNATENYGLSYYATPTIYFSQLKKQAVLPLDLVFVTIDDYNQLQKVVNTAEEANATIIAARIYNEDDYRVLSAWLETSEQKRVVLFHSEAYPYGYLLLRKYPQQATFDDIMPIFS
;
A
#
# COMPACT_ATOMS: atom_id res chain seq x y z
N MET A 1 33.83 69.22 22.48
CA MET A 1 33.17 68.43 21.42
C MET A 1 32.62 67.16 22.05
N ARG A 2 31.29 67.06 22.20
CA ARG A 2 30.60 65.89 22.78
C ARG A 2 30.30 64.90 21.65
N MET A 3 30.80 63.67 21.77
CA MET A 3 30.43 62.55 20.91
C MET A 3 29.08 61.99 21.36
N ILE A 4 28.14 61.91 20.42
CA ILE A 4 26.86 61.22 20.57
C ILE A 4 27.11 59.72 20.36
N LEU A 5 26.84 58.91 21.38
CA LEU A 5 26.83 57.46 21.28
C LEU A 5 25.40 57.02 20.96
N ILE A 6 25.16 56.60 19.72
CA ILE A 6 23.90 55.97 19.30
C ILE A 6 23.96 54.50 19.72
N VAL A 7 23.16 54.13 20.71
CA VAL A 7 22.89 52.73 21.06
C VAL A 7 21.84 52.22 20.09
N LEU A 8 22.26 51.48 19.06
CA LEU A 8 21.38 50.67 18.24
C LEU A 8 21.00 49.41 19.04
N LEU A 9 19.78 49.44 19.59
CA LEU A 9 19.08 48.26 20.08
C LEU A 9 18.84 47.32 18.89
N LEU A 10 19.68 46.29 18.76
CA LEU A 10 19.38 45.12 17.95
C LEU A 10 18.24 44.37 18.65
N MET A 11 17.01 44.63 18.22
CA MET A 11 15.91 43.70 18.46
C MET A 11 16.26 42.40 17.73
N PRO A 12 16.15 41.22 18.38
CA PRO A 12 16.21 39.98 17.63
C PRO A 12 15.08 40.01 16.61
N TYR A 13 15.42 39.84 15.33
CA TYR A 13 14.46 39.44 14.33
C TYR A 13 13.79 38.17 14.88
N VAL A 14 12.53 38.29 15.28
CA VAL A 14 11.64 37.13 15.39
C VAL A 14 11.51 36.63 13.97
N VAL A 15 12.32 35.62 13.62
CA VAL A 15 12.06 34.77 12.47
C VAL A 15 10.64 34.25 12.70
N ALA A 16 9.74 34.51 11.76
CA ALA A 16 8.35 34.08 11.85
C ALA A 16 8.30 32.63 12.35
N ASP A 17 7.50 32.40 13.41
CA ASP A 17 7.25 31.06 13.94
C ASP A 17 7.00 30.11 12.78
N THR A 18 7.82 29.07 12.72
CA THR A 18 7.95 28.15 11.60
C THR A 18 6.65 27.43 11.26
N LEU A 19 6.42 27.32 9.95
CA LEU A 19 5.32 26.62 9.28
C LEU A 19 5.41 25.13 9.60
N ASP A 20 4.54 24.58 10.48
CA ASP A 20 4.53 23.16 10.87
C ASP A 20 5.95 22.62 11.21
N PRO A 21 6.48 22.94 12.41
CA PRO A 21 7.90 22.85 12.74
C PRO A 21 8.52 21.46 12.57
N TYR A 22 7.71 20.40 12.67
CA TYR A 22 8.18 19.03 12.54
C TYR A 22 8.10 18.49 11.10
N ALA A 23 7.47 19.25 10.21
CA ALA A 23 7.34 18.92 8.79
C ALA A 23 8.43 19.57 7.91
N GLU A 24 9.19 20.56 8.41
CA GLU A 24 10.13 21.37 7.62
C GLU A 24 11.23 20.55 6.90
N GLN A 25 11.61 19.40 7.45
CA GLN A 25 12.63 18.53 6.87
C GLN A 25 12.13 17.72 5.66
N PHE A 26 10.82 17.76 5.34
CA PHE A 26 10.22 16.96 4.28
C PHE A 26 9.97 17.77 3.01
N ASN A 27 10.35 17.19 1.88
CA ASN A 27 10.03 17.74 0.57
C ASN A 27 8.69 17.17 0.07
N PHE A 28 7.58 17.85 0.38
CA PHE A 28 6.24 17.48 -0.09
C PHE A 28 6.07 17.59 -1.62
N THR A 29 6.96 18.30 -2.31
CA THR A 29 6.92 18.40 -3.78
C THR A 29 7.63 17.25 -4.48
N TYR A 30 8.39 16.42 -3.77
CA TYR A 30 9.18 15.35 -4.38
C TYR A 30 8.29 14.41 -5.21
N ILE A 31 7.19 13.95 -4.61
CA ILE A 31 6.27 13.03 -5.28
C ILE A 31 5.53 13.76 -6.41
N SER A 32 4.97 14.95 -6.18
CA SER A 32 4.22 15.69 -7.21
C SER A 32 5.08 16.17 -8.38
N SER A 33 6.36 16.49 -8.15
CA SER A 33 7.31 16.87 -9.20
C SER A 33 7.56 15.73 -10.19
N THR A 34 7.27 14.49 -9.78
CA THR A 34 7.31 13.30 -10.65
C THR A 34 6.06 13.20 -11.54
N TYR A 35 4.95 13.86 -11.16
CA TYR A 35 3.65 13.78 -11.85
C TYR A 35 3.25 15.04 -12.63
N GLU A 36 4.10 16.08 -12.65
CA GLU A 36 3.84 17.38 -13.33
C GLU A 36 2.47 18.04 -13.04
N MET A 37 1.78 17.65 -11.97
CA MET A 37 0.43 18.11 -11.64
C MET A 37 0.37 18.69 -10.23
N PHE A 38 -0.14 19.92 -10.13
CA PHE A 38 -0.72 20.42 -8.89
C PHE A 38 -2.18 19.95 -8.85
N PRO A 39 -2.53 19.02 -7.95
CA PRO A 39 -3.90 18.56 -7.83
C PRO A 39 -4.81 19.76 -7.52
N LYS A 40 -5.87 19.94 -8.32
CA LYS A 40 -6.93 20.89 -8.04
C LYS A 40 -8.06 20.11 -7.40
N TYR A 41 -8.22 20.26 -6.10
CA TYR A 41 -9.26 19.56 -5.38
C TYR A 41 -10.62 20.19 -5.64
N THR A 42 -11.40 19.58 -6.54
CA THR A 42 -12.77 19.98 -6.86
C THR A 42 -13.77 19.01 -6.21
N ASN A 43 -14.97 19.49 -5.89
CA ASN A 43 -16.08 18.68 -5.37
C ASN A 43 -15.87 18.08 -3.96
N ILE A 44 -15.06 18.71 -3.11
CA ILE A 44 -14.95 18.29 -1.71
C ILE A 44 -16.17 18.76 -0.90
N THR A 45 -16.86 17.81 -0.28
CA THR A 45 -18.11 18.05 0.45
C THR A 45 -17.98 18.05 1.97
N THR A 46 -16.91 17.48 2.53
CA THR A 46 -16.73 17.37 3.99
C THR A 46 -15.70 18.36 4.51
N ALA A 47 -15.91 18.89 5.72
CA ALA A 47 -14.98 19.80 6.36
C ALA A 47 -13.60 19.16 6.62
N PHE A 48 -13.55 17.87 6.94
CA PHE A 48 -12.28 17.14 7.10
C PHE A 48 -11.45 17.19 5.80
N ALA A 49 -12.07 16.81 4.69
CA ALA A 49 -11.39 16.77 3.39
C ALA A 49 -11.03 18.18 2.88
N GLN A 50 -11.85 19.20 3.21
CA GLN A 50 -11.51 20.60 2.90
C GLN A 50 -10.27 21.06 3.69
N GLY A 51 -10.18 20.68 4.97
CA GLY A 51 -8.99 20.90 5.78
C GLY A 51 -7.76 20.23 5.17
N ASP A 52 -7.87 18.95 4.78
CA ASP A 52 -6.76 18.23 4.14
C ASP A 52 -6.35 18.83 2.80
N ALA A 53 -7.29 19.26 1.95
CA ALA A 53 -6.96 19.91 0.70
C ALA A 53 -6.15 21.20 0.93
N LEU A 54 -6.58 22.04 1.88
CA LEU A 54 -5.85 23.26 2.22
C LEU A 54 -4.50 22.97 2.88
N LEU A 55 -4.39 21.91 3.68
CA LEU A 55 -3.13 21.47 4.26
C LEU A 55 -2.14 21.06 3.15
N ILE A 56 -2.59 20.25 2.19
CA ILE A 56 -1.79 19.81 1.06
C ILE A 56 -1.36 21.01 0.23
N GLU A 57 -2.29 21.87 -0.19
CA GLU A 57 -2.00 23.08 -0.98
C GLU A 57 -1.00 23.98 -0.26
N SER A 58 -1.16 24.19 1.05
CA SER A 58 -0.26 25.04 1.84
C SER A 58 1.14 24.45 1.94
N ARG A 59 1.26 23.15 2.24
CA ARG A 59 2.56 22.47 2.31
C ARG A 59 3.27 22.45 0.97
N MET A 60 2.57 22.15 -0.12
CA MET A 60 3.14 22.15 -1.47
C MET A 60 3.57 23.56 -1.92
N ALA A 61 2.88 24.60 -1.46
CA ALA A 61 3.20 25.99 -1.78
C ALA A 61 4.21 26.64 -0.82
N GLY A 62 4.67 25.93 0.22
CA GLY A 62 5.51 26.51 1.28
C GLY A 62 4.81 27.63 2.06
N LYS A 63 3.50 27.52 2.25
CA LYS A 63 2.63 28.47 2.97
C LYS A 63 2.18 27.90 4.31
N ASP A 64 1.57 28.75 5.12
CA ASP A 64 1.11 28.40 6.47
C ASP A 64 -0.02 27.37 6.45
N PRO A 65 0.21 26.14 6.93
CA PRO A 65 -0.84 25.11 6.99
C PRO A 65 -1.91 25.37 8.05
N SER A 66 -1.71 26.36 8.95
CA SER A 66 -2.71 26.74 9.95
C SER A 66 -4.04 27.20 9.33
N VAL A 67 -4.04 27.62 8.06
CA VAL A 67 -5.25 27.97 7.30
C VAL A 67 -6.27 26.82 7.20
N ALA A 68 -5.85 25.57 7.41
CA ALA A 68 -6.73 24.40 7.44
C ALA A 68 -7.50 24.22 8.77
N ILE A 69 -7.04 24.83 9.87
CA ILE A 69 -7.61 24.63 11.22
C ILE A 69 -9.10 24.95 11.32
N PRO A 70 -9.63 26.05 10.74
CA PRO A 70 -11.07 26.34 10.81
C PRO A 70 -11.93 25.18 10.30
N TYR A 71 -11.47 24.48 9.26
CA TYR A 71 -12.17 23.33 8.67
C TYR A 71 -12.11 22.10 9.58
N TYR A 72 -10.96 21.82 10.21
CA TYR A 72 -10.87 20.75 11.20
C TYR A 72 -11.76 21.01 12.43
N LYS A 73 -11.85 22.26 12.88
CA LYS A 73 -12.79 22.65 13.96
C LYS A 73 -14.24 22.50 13.55
N GLU A 74 -14.58 22.76 12.29
CA GLU A 74 -15.92 22.49 11.76
C GLU A 74 -16.21 20.98 11.72
N ALA A 75 -15.24 20.18 11.26
CA ALA A 75 -15.36 18.73 11.17
C ALA A 75 -15.66 18.06 12.52
N LEU A 76 -15.13 18.59 13.63
CA LEU A 76 -15.40 18.08 14.99
C LEU A 76 -16.90 17.99 15.33
N LYS A 77 -17.75 18.80 14.71
CA LYS A 77 -19.19 18.84 15.02
C LYS A 77 -19.95 17.61 14.53
N THR A 78 -19.44 16.96 13.48
CA THR A 78 -20.09 15.81 12.83
C THR A 78 -19.25 14.53 12.91
N ALA A 79 -18.00 14.65 13.39
CA ALA A 79 -17.05 13.56 13.49
C ALA A 79 -17.46 12.51 14.53
N THR A 80 -17.18 11.24 14.21
CA THR A 80 -17.16 10.13 15.15
C THR A 80 -16.16 10.35 16.27
N ILE A 81 -16.17 9.51 17.30
CA ILE A 81 -15.26 9.63 18.45
C ILE A 81 -13.79 9.45 18.02
N GLU A 82 -13.54 8.53 17.10
CA GLU A 82 -12.19 8.26 16.57
C GLU A 82 -11.71 9.42 15.69
N GLU A 83 -12.55 9.90 14.77
CA GLU A 83 -12.25 11.09 13.97
C GLU A 83 -12.02 12.33 14.84
N GLN A 84 -12.77 12.51 15.92
CA GLN A 84 -12.54 13.60 16.87
C GLN A 84 -11.15 13.52 17.49
N ALA A 85 -10.67 12.33 17.86
CA ALA A 85 -9.32 12.16 18.41
C ALA A 85 -8.26 12.61 17.39
N LEU A 86 -8.33 12.11 16.16
CA LEU A 86 -7.44 12.47 15.06
C LEU A 86 -7.49 13.98 14.72
N LEU A 87 -8.67 14.58 14.76
CA LEU A 87 -8.86 16.02 14.53
C LEU A 87 -8.23 16.85 15.65
N PHE A 88 -8.36 16.43 16.91
CA PHE A 88 -7.71 17.12 18.03
C PHE A 88 -6.19 17.04 17.96
N GLU A 89 -5.63 15.87 17.63
CA GLU A 89 -4.18 15.72 17.37
C GLU A 89 -3.73 16.63 16.21
N THR A 90 -4.50 16.65 15.12
CA THR A 90 -4.23 17.53 13.97
C THR A 90 -4.19 18.99 14.38
N ILE A 91 -5.22 19.48 15.09
CA ILE A 91 -5.27 20.86 15.55
C ILE A 91 -4.12 21.16 16.52
N ALA A 92 -3.78 20.24 17.42
CA ALA A 92 -2.66 20.38 18.35
C ALA A 92 -1.34 20.66 17.62
N THR A 93 -1.09 19.91 16.54
CA THR A 93 0.14 20.05 15.74
C THR A 93 0.19 21.36 14.97
N LEU A 94 -0.89 21.70 14.26
CA LEU A 94 -0.96 22.89 13.42
C LEU A 94 -0.99 24.20 14.23
N GLU A 95 -1.59 24.19 15.42
CA GLU A 95 -1.56 25.34 16.35
C GLU A 95 -0.31 25.35 17.25
N ASN A 96 0.52 24.31 17.22
CA ASN A 96 1.58 24.07 18.20
C ASN A 96 1.10 24.23 19.66
N ASN A 97 -0.13 23.79 19.93
CA ASN A 97 -0.79 23.96 21.22
C ASN A 97 -1.09 22.60 21.87
N PRO A 98 -0.31 22.19 22.89
CA PRO A 98 -0.43 20.87 23.50
C PRO A 98 -1.73 20.67 24.29
N SER A 99 -2.52 21.72 24.56
CA SER A 99 -3.80 21.55 25.28
C SER A 99 -4.82 20.73 24.49
N TRP A 100 -4.70 20.68 23.17
CA TRP A 100 -5.57 19.89 22.31
C TRP A 100 -5.32 18.38 22.40
N TYR A 101 -4.18 17.93 22.92
CA TYR A 101 -3.96 16.49 23.18
C TYR A 101 -4.81 15.98 24.35
N TRP A 102 -5.28 16.84 25.27
CA TRP A 102 -6.17 16.42 26.35
C TRP A 102 -7.52 15.86 25.87
N PRO A 103 -8.30 16.58 25.05
CA PRO A 103 -9.53 16.02 24.51
C PRO A 103 -9.27 14.79 23.63
N SER A 104 -8.17 14.74 22.86
CA SER A 104 -7.79 13.53 22.11
C SER A 104 -7.55 12.31 23.02
N TYR A 105 -6.72 12.47 24.05
CA TYR A 105 -6.46 11.46 25.08
C TYR A 105 -7.75 10.87 25.67
N LEU A 106 -8.74 11.73 25.97
CA LEU A 106 -10.03 11.27 26.50
C LEU A 106 -10.81 10.44 25.49
N ARG A 107 -10.74 10.75 24.19
CA ARG A 107 -11.38 9.98 23.12
C ARG A 107 -10.69 8.64 22.90
N TRP A 108 -9.36 8.60 22.84
CA TRP A 108 -8.63 7.33 22.75
C TRP A 108 -8.86 6.42 23.95
N LYS A 109 -8.91 6.97 25.17
CA LYS A 109 -9.31 6.19 26.34
C LYS A 109 -10.72 5.63 26.25
N PHE A 110 -11.67 6.42 25.73
CA PHE A 110 -13.03 5.95 25.51
C PHE A 110 -13.08 4.79 24.51
N LEU A 111 -12.25 4.84 23.46
CA LEU A 111 -12.10 3.79 22.44
C LEU A 111 -11.25 2.59 22.91
N ASN A 112 -10.80 2.58 24.16
CA ASN A 112 -9.85 1.59 24.70
C ASN A 112 -8.52 1.49 23.94
N ASN A 113 -8.13 2.53 23.17
CA ASN A 113 -6.79 2.61 22.59
C ASN A 113 -5.82 3.22 23.61
N SER A 114 -5.32 2.37 24.52
CA SER A 114 -4.39 2.80 25.57
C SER A 114 -3.04 3.27 25.02
N PHE A 115 -2.62 2.74 23.86
CA PHE A 115 -1.37 3.11 23.23
C PHE A 115 -1.41 4.57 22.76
N HIS A 116 -2.38 4.94 21.90
CA HIS A 116 -2.57 6.32 21.46
C HIS A 116 -2.81 7.28 22.65
N ALA A 117 -3.62 6.87 23.63
CA ALA A 117 -3.87 7.70 24.80
C ALA A 117 -2.58 8.04 25.57
N GLU A 118 -1.69 7.07 25.81
CA GLU A 118 -0.45 7.36 26.53
C GLU A 118 0.52 8.23 25.70
N ILE A 119 0.52 8.12 24.37
CA ILE A 119 1.24 9.03 23.47
C ILE A 119 0.74 10.48 23.68
N ASP A 120 -0.57 10.71 23.59
CA ASP A 120 -1.16 12.04 23.76
C ASP A 120 -0.86 12.67 25.12
N LYS A 121 -0.89 11.85 26.17
CA LYS A 121 -0.57 12.29 27.53
C LYS A 121 0.86 12.78 27.65
N HIS A 122 1.82 12.15 26.97
CA HIS A 122 3.21 12.60 26.94
C HIS A 122 3.38 13.83 26.03
N LEU A 123 2.71 13.88 24.88
CA LEU A 123 2.73 15.04 23.99
C LEU A 123 2.17 16.30 24.68
N MET A 124 1.08 16.17 25.42
CA MET A 124 0.49 17.24 26.24
C MET A 124 1.49 17.85 27.22
N LYS A 125 2.38 17.03 27.79
CA LYS A 125 3.39 17.46 28.76
C LYS A 125 4.76 17.78 28.14
N ARG A 126 4.90 17.60 26.82
CA ARG A 126 6.17 17.70 26.10
C ARG A 126 7.26 16.79 26.69
N GLU A 127 6.87 15.60 27.12
CA GLU A 127 7.77 14.63 27.74
C GLU A 127 8.41 13.68 26.71
N TYR A 128 9.41 12.94 27.15
CA TYR A 128 9.88 11.76 26.42
C TYR A 128 8.77 10.71 26.35
N ILE A 129 8.63 10.09 25.18
CA ILE A 129 7.65 9.05 24.92
C ILE A 129 8.38 7.70 24.94
N PRO A 130 8.14 6.84 25.96
CA PRO A 130 8.67 5.48 25.97
C PRO A 130 8.16 4.70 24.75
N TYR A 131 9.03 3.89 24.16
CA TYR A 131 8.68 3.06 23.01
C TYR A 131 9.36 1.70 23.10
N SER A 132 8.74 0.72 22.45
CA SER A 132 9.29 -0.61 22.22
C SER A 132 9.51 -0.81 20.73
N TYR A 133 10.56 -1.55 20.38
CA TYR A 133 10.95 -1.83 19.02
C TYR A 133 11.37 -3.29 18.88
N GLU A 134 10.91 -3.95 17.83
CA GLU A 134 11.33 -5.30 17.49
C GLU A 134 11.49 -5.42 15.97
N GLU A 135 12.62 -5.96 15.51
CA GLU A 135 12.81 -6.21 14.10
C GLU A 135 12.22 -7.58 13.71
N TYR A 136 11.17 -7.58 12.90
CA TYR A 136 10.62 -8.81 12.35
C TYR A 136 11.56 -9.38 11.27
N GLN A 137 12.01 -10.62 11.43
CA GLN A 137 12.91 -11.29 10.49
C GLN A 137 12.14 -12.16 9.49
N LEU A 138 12.44 -11.99 8.19
CA LEU A 138 11.94 -12.88 7.16
C LEU A 138 12.72 -14.18 7.17
N LYS A 139 12.02 -15.31 7.14
CA LYS A 139 12.66 -16.61 6.95
C LYS A 139 13.04 -16.76 5.48
N GLN A 140 14.14 -17.45 5.22
CA GLN A 140 14.44 -17.90 3.86
C GLN A 140 13.37 -18.91 3.42
N PRO A 141 12.87 -18.83 2.18
CA PRO A 141 12.00 -19.85 1.62
C PRO A 141 12.66 -21.23 1.74
N TYR A 142 11.86 -22.29 1.95
CA TYR A 142 12.35 -23.66 1.94
C TYR A 142 11.24 -24.63 1.51
N PHE A 143 11.51 -25.40 0.46
CA PHE A 143 10.58 -26.40 -0.08
C PHE A 143 11.20 -27.80 0.00
N ALA A 144 10.83 -28.58 1.01
CA ALA A 144 11.40 -29.91 1.22
C ALA A 144 11.13 -30.87 0.04
N THR A 145 9.98 -30.75 -0.61
CA THR A 145 9.53 -31.63 -1.71
C THR A 145 10.15 -31.28 -3.06
N ALA A 146 10.90 -30.18 -3.17
CA ALA A 146 11.47 -29.71 -4.42
C ALA A 146 12.65 -30.53 -4.94
N LYS A 147 13.25 -31.40 -4.12
CA LYS A 147 14.54 -32.06 -4.44
C LYS A 147 14.46 -33.07 -5.59
N ASP A 148 13.34 -33.79 -5.67
CA ASP A 148 13.13 -34.88 -6.64
C ASP A 148 11.97 -34.57 -7.59
N ALA A 149 11.48 -33.32 -7.56
CA ALA A 149 10.37 -32.90 -8.37
C ALA A 149 10.75 -32.82 -9.84
N THR A 150 9.78 -33.07 -10.71
CA THR A 150 9.87 -32.84 -12.16
C THR A 150 8.86 -31.80 -12.63
N LEU A 151 7.83 -31.59 -11.82
CA LEU A 151 6.78 -30.61 -12.04
C LEU A 151 6.72 -29.64 -10.86
N PHE A 152 6.30 -28.41 -11.14
CA PHE A 152 5.74 -27.55 -10.12
C PHE A 152 4.44 -26.90 -10.59
N THR A 153 3.49 -26.78 -9.69
CA THR A 153 2.19 -26.16 -9.91
C THR A 153 2.16 -24.81 -9.22
N LEU A 154 1.78 -23.77 -9.98
CA LEU A 154 1.53 -22.42 -9.47
C LEU A 154 0.04 -22.12 -9.53
N GLY A 155 -0.49 -21.44 -8.52
CA GLY A 155 -1.87 -20.93 -8.52
C GLY A 155 -2.86 -21.84 -7.80
N GLU A 156 -2.40 -22.80 -7.02
CA GLU A 156 -3.26 -23.68 -6.21
C GLU A 156 -3.72 -23.02 -4.91
N SER A 157 -2.94 -22.07 -4.37
CA SER A 157 -3.32 -21.36 -3.17
C SER A 157 -4.66 -20.67 -3.33
N SER A 158 -5.50 -20.80 -2.30
CA SER A 158 -6.83 -20.21 -2.30
C SER A 158 -7.38 -20.04 -0.89
N PHE A 159 -8.30 -19.11 -0.76
CA PHE A 159 -9.20 -19.04 0.37
C PHE A 159 -10.56 -18.50 -0.08
N THR A 160 -11.57 -18.75 0.74
CA THR A 160 -12.92 -18.23 0.54
C THR A 160 -13.21 -17.16 1.58
N ILE A 161 -13.98 -16.15 1.15
CA ILE A 161 -14.52 -15.09 1.99
C ILE A 161 -16.04 -15.04 1.83
N THR A 162 -16.74 -14.58 2.86
CA THR A 162 -18.20 -14.58 2.99
C THR A 162 -18.66 -13.25 3.61
N GLU A 163 -19.98 -13.02 3.69
CA GLU A 163 -20.55 -11.87 4.40
C GLU A 163 -20.18 -11.78 5.90
N LYS A 164 -19.71 -12.89 6.49
CA LYS A 164 -19.28 -12.94 7.90
C LYS A 164 -17.87 -12.42 8.10
N ASP A 165 -17.12 -12.25 7.03
CA ASP A 165 -15.76 -11.74 7.09
C ASP A 165 -15.75 -10.22 7.24
N ILE A 166 -14.74 -9.73 7.96
CA ILE A 166 -14.48 -8.30 8.14
C ILE A 166 -13.20 -7.98 7.36
N LEU A 167 -13.35 -7.21 6.30
CA LEU A 167 -12.27 -6.76 5.45
C LEU A 167 -11.75 -5.40 5.92
N VAL A 168 -10.52 -5.37 6.41
CA VAL A 168 -9.80 -4.12 6.69
C VAL A 168 -8.92 -3.75 5.51
N SER A 169 -8.94 -2.48 5.10
CA SER A 169 -8.11 -1.98 4.00
C SER A 169 -7.29 -0.75 4.38
N GLN A 170 -6.31 -0.44 3.53
CA GLN A 170 -5.70 0.88 3.49
C GLN A 170 -6.70 1.96 3.03
N VAL A 171 -6.33 3.23 3.19
CA VAL A 171 -7.12 4.39 2.74
C VAL A 171 -6.69 4.85 1.34
N ASP A 172 -5.38 4.99 1.11
CA ASP A 172 -4.83 5.45 -0.17
C ASP A 172 -5.18 4.44 -1.29
N ARG A 173 -5.62 4.91 -2.46
CA ARG A 173 -6.11 4.10 -3.58
C ARG A 173 -7.33 3.22 -3.27
N VAL A 174 -8.03 3.45 -2.15
CA VAL A 174 -9.27 2.77 -1.77
C VAL A 174 -10.41 3.75 -1.59
N THR A 175 -10.28 4.65 -0.61
CA THR A 175 -11.27 5.70 -0.34
C THR A 175 -10.72 7.07 -0.71
N ARG A 176 -9.40 7.27 -0.65
CA ARG A 176 -8.75 8.56 -0.96
C ARG A 176 -7.55 8.36 -1.87
N ASP A 177 -7.27 9.37 -2.66
CA ASP A 177 -6.08 9.43 -3.50
C ASP A 177 -5.67 10.89 -3.68
N TRP A 178 -4.74 11.31 -2.84
CA TRP A 178 -4.32 12.71 -2.81
C TRP A 178 -3.57 13.12 -4.09
N LEU A 179 -2.90 12.17 -4.75
CA LEU A 179 -2.19 12.40 -6.02
C LEU A 179 -3.17 12.64 -7.16
N SER A 180 -4.28 11.92 -7.15
CA SER A 180 -5.33 12.03 -8.17
C SER A 180 -6.39 13.09 -7.87
N SER A 181 -6.15 13.96 -6.88
CA SER A 181 -7.10 14.98 -6.42
C SER A 181 -8.43 14.43 -5.85
N GLN A 182 -8.50 13.15 -5.53
CA GLN A 182 -9.71 12.49 -5.03
C GLN A 182 -9.66 12.43 -3.50
N LEU A 183 -10.04 13.53 -2.86
CA LEU A 183 -10.11 13.62 -1.40
C LEU A 183 -11.54 13.56 -0.91
N GLN A 184 -11.71 12.74 0.13
CA GLN A 184 -12.92 12.61 0.91
C GLN A 184 -12.55 12.45 2.38
N ASN A 185 -13.56 12.28 3.23
CA ASN A 185 -13.30 11.88 4.61
C ASN A 185 -12.58 10.52 4.61
N PRO A 186 -11.52 10.29 5.41
CA PRO A 186 -10.83 8.99 5.46
C PRO A 186 -11.75 7.79 5.73
N ASP A 187 -12.81 8.03 6.52
CA ASP A 187 -13.78 7.00 6.92
C ASP A 187 -14.97 6.93 5.96
N ALA A 188 -14.94 7.65 4.83
CA ALA A 188 -16.04 7.62 3.88
C ALA A 188 -16.20 6.26 3.21
N GLU A 189 -17.45 5.82 3.10
CA GLU A 189 -17.81 4.53 2.49
C GLU A 189 -17.66 4.50 0.96
N GLN A 190 -17.55 5.68 0.33
CA GLN A 190 -17.41 5.80 -1.11
C GLN A 190 -16.04 5.25 -1.53
N LEU A 191 -16.05 4.25 -2.41
CA LEU A 191 -14.82 3.65 -2.93
C LEU A 191 -14.41 4.36 -4.22
N LEU A 192 -13.10 4.47 -4.42
CA LEU A 192 -12.50 4.92 -5.65
C LEU A 192 -12.50 3.76 -6.64
N THR A 193 -13.40 3.80 -7.62
CA THR A 193 -13.51 2.78 -8.67
C THR A 193 -12.91 3.24 -9.99
N VAL A 194 -12.86 4.55 -10.25
CA VAL A 194 -12.46 5.09 -11.55
C VAL A 194 -10.99 5.47 -11.58
N PHE A 195 -10.32 5.10 -12.65
CA PHE A 195 -8.94 5.48 -12.93
C PHE A 195 -8.85 6.99 -13.23
N SER A 196 -7.97 7.69 -12.53
CA SER A 196 -7.79 9.14 -12.69
C SER A 196 -6.98 9.53 -13.92
N GLU A 197 -6.24 8.60 -14.54
CA GLU A 197 -5.62 8.83 -15.84
C GLU A 197 -6.71 8.57 -16.89
N GLN A 198 -7.03 9.60 -17.68
CA GLN A 198 -8.20 9.76 -18.55
C GLN A 198 -8.31 8.73 -19.69
N TYR A 199 -8.46 7.45 -19.36
CA TYR A 199 -8.71 6.41 -20.34
C TYR A 199 -10.21 6.10 -20.38
N ASP A 200 -10.77 6.15 -21.59
CA ASP A 200 -12.18 5.88 -21.91
C ASP A 200 -12.46 4.35 -21.87
N VAL A 201 -12.04 3.71 -20.77
CA VAL A 201 -12.30 2.29 -20.51
C VAL A 201 -13.63 2.19 -19.77
N GLU A 202 -14.39 1.11 -20.02
CA GLU A 202 -15.49 0.71 -19.15
C GLU A 202 -15.01 0.76 -17.68
N ASP A 203 -15.87 1.09 -16.71
CA ASP A 203 -15.49 1.18 -15.29
C ASP A 203 -15.15 -0.21 -14.73
N ILE A 204 -13.97 -0.70 -15.08
CA ILE A 204 -13.43 -2.00 -14.71
C ILE A 204 -12.63 -1.91 -13.42
N GLY A 205 -12.78 -0.85 -12.62
CA GLY A 205 -12.22 -0.71 -11.28
C GLY A 205 -10.70 -0.48 -11.24
N TRP A 206 -10.27 0.59 -10.55
CA TRP A 206 -8.86 0.91 -10.30
C TRP A 206 -8.41 0.44 -8.91
N HIS A 207 -7.25 -0.23 -8.85
CA HIS A 207 -6.56 -0.57 -7.60
C HIS A 207 -7.44 -1.34 -6.60
N GLU A 208 -7.02 -1.33 -5.34
CA GLU A 208 -7.72 -1.98 -4.25
C GLU A 208 -9.17 -1.48 -4.09
N GLY A 209 -9.44 -0.18 -4.29
CA GLY A 209 -10.80 0.39 -4.22
C GLY A 209 -11.79 -0.22 -5.21
N GLY A 210 -11.40 -0.35 -6.47
CA GLY A 210 -12.20 -0.99 -7.52
C GLY A 210 -12.51 -2.46 -7.22
N ARG A 211 -11.54 -3.18 -6.66
CA ARG A 211 -11.70 -4.60 -6.27
C ARG A 211 -12.62 -4.77 -5.07
N ILE A 212 -12.48 -3.94 -4.04
CA ILE A 212 -13.36 -3.94 -2.87
C ILE A 212 -14.81 -3.63 -3.29
N SER A 213 -15.01 -2.70 -4.23
CA SER A 213 -16.35 -2.40 -4.76
C SER A 213 -17.00 -3.64 -5.37
N GLN A 214 -16.25 -4.40 -6.17
CA GLN A 214 -16.74 -5.66 -6.74
C GLN A 214 -17.03 -6.70 -5.65
N TYR A 215 -16.22 -6.77 -4.60
CA TYR A 215 -16.49 -7.69 -3.49
C TYR A 215 -17.82 -7.36 -2.80
N LYS A 216 -18.06 -6.07 -2.50
CA LYS A 216 -19.30 -5.60 -1.88
C LYS A 216 -20.54 -5.77 -2.77
N GLN A 217 -20.37 -5.77 -4.08
CA GLN A 217 -21.44 -6.04 -5.03
C GLN A 217 -21.78 -7.54 -5.10
N ALA A 218 -20.76 -8.40 -5.02
CA ALA A 218 -20.92 -9.85 -5.08
C ALA A 218 -21.41 -10.46 -3.76
N ILE A 219 -20.92 -9.94 -2.63
CA ILE A 219 -21.29 -10.38 -1.28
C ILE A 219 -21.48 -9.17 -0.37
N ASN A 220 -22.38 -9.26 0.62
CA ASN A 220 -22.60 -8.19 1.60
C ASN A 220 -21.44 -8.12 2.63
N LEU A 221 -20.26 -7.78 2.16
CA LEU A 221 -19.01 -7.78 2.92
C LEU A 221 -18.90 -6.53 3.80
N THR A 222 -18.56 -6.73 5.07
CA THR A 222 -18.18 -5.61 5.95
C THR A 222 -16.78 -5.13 5.57
N HIS A 223 -16.67 -3.84 5.25
CA HIS A 223 -15.41 -3.20 4.85
C HIS A 223 -15.12 -2.00 5.74
N ILE A 224 -13.90 -1.94 6.28
CA ILE A 224 -13.41 -0.87 7.16
C ILE A 224 -12.07 -0.34 6.62
N PRO A 225 -12.03 0.89 6.06
CA PRO A 225 -10.77 1.54 5.75
C PRO A 225 -10.09 1.99 7.05
N VAL A 226 -8.76 1.81 7.15
CA VAL A 226 -7.99 2.18 8.35
C VAL A 226 -7.18 3.44 8.11
N THR A 227 -7.44 4.45 8.93
CA THR A 227 -6.73 5.73 9.01
C THR A 227 -6.02 5.87 10.36
N GLY A 228 -5.14 6.87 10.48
CA GLY A 228 -4.61 7.29 11.77
C GLY A 228 -3.52 6.38 12.34
N THR A 229 -2.66 5.82 11.49
CA THR A 229 -1.57 4.95 11.95
C THR A 229 -0.41 5.78 12.50
N LEU A 230 -0.07 5.59 13.77
CA LEU A 230 1.15 6.16 14.35
C LEU A 230 2.39 5.51 13.75
N VAL A 231 3.41 6.33 13.45
CA VAL A 231 4.71 5.86 13.00
C VAL A 231 5.83 6.55 13.74
N LYS A 232 6.90 5.81 14.03
CA LYS A 232 8.06 6.30 14.78
C LYS A 232 9.35 6.14 13.99
N LYS A 233 10.18 7.17 13.99
CA LYS A 233 11.54 7.13 13.43
C LYS A 233 12.51 6.54 14.44
N ILE A 234 13.17 5.44 14.07
CA ILE A 234 14.13 4.71 14.90
C ILE A 234 15.37 4.47 14.04
N ASN A 235 16.52 4.97 14.47
CA ASN A 235 17.80 4.85 13.74
C ASN A 235 17.73 5.30 12.27
N GLY A 236 16.90 6.30 11.96
CA GLY A 236 16.74 6.84 10.61
C GLY A 236 15.57 6.24 9.80
N THR A 237 15.02 5.11 10.23
CA THR A 237 13.94 4.40 9.53
C THR A 237 12.61 4.57 10.25
N TRP A 238 11.50 4.68 9.53
CA TRP A 238 10.16 4.83 10.11
C TRP A 238 9.50 3.47 10.29
N TYR A 239 8.80 3.28 11.39
CA TYR A 239 8.13 2.02 11.72
C TYR A 239 6.70 2.24 12.16
N ALA A 240 5.78 1.40 11.70
CA ALA A 240 4.42 1.26 12.21
C ALA A 240 4.37 0.17 13.30
N PRO A 241 3.46 0.30 14.27
CA PRO A 241 3.35 -0.62 15.39
C PRO A 241 2.51 -1.86 15.09
N ASN A 242 2.67 -2.87 15.93
CA ASN A 242 1.69 -3.95 16.11
C ASN A 242 0.58 -3.53 17.10
N GLU A 243 -0.33 -4.45 17.43
CA GLU A 243 -1.45 -4.20 18.34
C GLU A 243 -1.05 -3.93 19.80
N GLN A 244 0.21 -4.15 20.19
CA GLN A 244 0.74 -3.79 21.52
C GLN A 244 1.51 -2.46 21.52
N GLY A 245 1.53 -1.72 20.41
CA GLY A 245 2.32 -0.49 20.29
C GLY A 245 3.83 -0.74 20.14
N ILE A 246 4.25 -1.96 19.80
CA ILE A 246 5.64 -2.28 19.49
C ILE A 246 5.89 -1.91 18.03
N PHE A 247 6.81 -0.99 17.77
CA PHE A 247 7.18 -0.57 16.42
C PHE A 247 7.98 -1.67 15.73
N MET A 248 7.46 -2.21 14.62
CA MET A 248 8.01 -3.41 13.98
C MET A 248 8.13 -3.32 12.47
N PHE A 249 7.19 -2.63 11.82
CA PHE A 249 7.01 -2.73 10.38
C PHE A 249 7.51 -1.47 9.69
N ASP A 250 8.60 -1.60 8.92
CA ASP A 250 9.21 -0.49 8.20
C ASP A 250 8.22 0.19 7.24
N VAL A 251 8.14 1.52 7.30
CA VAL A 251 7.29 2.39 6.49
C VAL A 251 8.18 3.20 5.56
N PRO A 252 8.03 3.04 4.23
CA PRO A 252 8.80 3.81 3.26
C PRO A 252 8.68 5.31 3.48
N LEU A 253 9.80 6.03 3.32
CA LEU A 253 9.86 7.47 3.55
C LEU A 253 8.88 8.25 2.66
N ASP A 254 8.66 7.81 1.42
CA ASP A 254 7.71 8.45 0.50
C ASP A 254 6.27 8.41 1.04
N LYS A 255 5.91 7.40 1.84
CA LYS A 255 4.58 7.31 2.49
C LYS A 255 4.47 8.20 3.71
N VAL A 256 5.54 8.31 4.49
CA VAL A 256 5.59 9.27 5.60
C VAL A 256 5.51 10.71 5.09
N GLN A 257 6.08 10.97 3.91
CA GLN A 257 6.10 12.27 3.24
C GLN A 257 4.78 12.65 2.54
N TYR A 258 3.70 11.88 2.70
CA TYR A 258 2.40 12.31 2.20
C TYR A 258 2.02 13.67 2.81
N PRO A 259 1.53 14.64 2.01
CA PRO A 259 1.21 15.96 2.55
C PRO A 259 -0.01 15.97 3.49
N THR A 260 -0.63 14.82 3.74
CA THR A 260 -1.67 14.60 4.75
C THR A 260 -1.14 14.00 6.05
N THR A 261 0.13 13.59 6.15
CA THR A 261 0.72 13.11 7.41
C THR A 261 0.75 14.21 8.48
N ARG A 262 0.42 13.91 9.73
CA ARG A 262 0.59 14.86 10.85
C ARG A 262 1.90 14.58 11.55
N PHE A 263 2.73 15.59 11.75
CA PHE A 263 4.02 15.44 12.42
C PHE A 263 3.91 15.93 13.85
N PHE A 264 4.02 15.01 14.80
CA PHE A 264 3.91 15.33 16.23
C PHE A 264 5.25 15.79 16.79
N ARG A 265 6.32 15.19 16.26
CA ARG A 265 7.74 15.43 16.56
C ARG A 265 8.58 15.07 15.32
N GLU A 266 9.88 15.37 15.33
CA GLU A 266 10.81 14.91 14.28
C GLU A 266 10.86 13.37 14.13
N ASP A 267 10.50 12.64 15.19
CA ASP A 267 10.58 11.19 15.29
C ASP A 267 9.22 10.50 15.48
N LEU A 268 8.11 11.22 15.41
CA LEU A 268 6.77 10.68 15.61
C LEU A 268 5.76 11.39 14.69
N ALA A 269 5.01 10.60 13.93
CA ALA A 269 4.01 11.10 13.01
C ALA A 269 2.77 10.21 12.99
N LEU A 270 1.69 10.72 12.42
CA LEU A 270 0.42 10.04 12.23
C LEU A 270 0.07 10.06 10.74
N ILE A 271 -0.07 8.88 10.15
CA ILE A 271 -0.42 8.71 8.74
C ILE A 271 -1.94 8.61 8.63
N ILE A 272 -2.55 9.60 7.96
CA ILE A 272 -3.98 9.62 7.65
C ILE A 272 -4.25 8.70 6.45
N ASP A 273 -3.56 8.95 5.34
CA ASP A 273 -3.70 8.16 4.11
C ASP A 273 -2.76 6.95 4.18
N THR A 274 -3.18 5.90 4.89
CA THR A 274 -2.42 4.65 4.98
C THR A 274 -2.23 4.04 3.60
N HIS A 275 -1.04 3.50 3.32
CA HIS A 275 -0.72 2.87 2.03
C HIS A 275 0.13 1.60 2.21
N GLY A 276 -0.54 0.50 2.52
CA GLY A 276 0.03 -0.84 2.59
C GLY A 276 -0.16 -1.51 3.94
N VAL A 277 -0.07 -2.84 3.91
CA VAL A 277 -0.45 -3.70 5.05
C VAL A 277 0.38 -3.48 6.32
N ASN A 278 1.58 -2.91 6.20
CA ASN A 278 2.42 -2.52 7.34
C ASN A 278 1.78 -1.46 8.23
N MET A 279 0.92 -0.63 7.68
CA MET A 279 0.23 0.43 8.43
C MET A 279 -1.12 -0.02 9.00
N LEU A 280 -1.56 -1.25 8.70
CA LEU A 280 -2.91 -1.70 9.06
C LEU A 280 -2.94 -2.63 10.29
N VAL A 281 -1.79 -3.10 10.77
CA VAL A 281 -1.71 -4.22 11.72
C VAL A 281 -2.44 -3.95 13.03
N GLU A 282 -2.16 -2.81 13.69
CA GLU A 282 -2.78 -2.45 14.97
C GLU A 282 -4.32 -2.43 14.86
N GLN A 283 -4.83 -1.64 13.90
CA GLN A 283 -6.25 -1.42 13.74
C GLN A 283 -6.96 -2.67 13.18
N ALA A 284 -6.33 -3.44 12.29
CA ALA A 284 -6.91 -4.70 11.81
C ALA A 284 -7.20 -5.68 12.96
N ILE A 285 -6.31 -5.76 13.95
CA ILE A 285 -6.52 -6.64 15.11
C ILE A 285 -7.58 -6.07 16.04
N LYS A 286 -7.59 -4.75 16.28
CA LYS A 286 -8.61 -4.06 17.09
C LYS A 286 -10.03 -4.23 16.50
N GLU A 287 -10.16 -4.12 15.18
CA GLU A 287 -11.43 -4.28 14.45
C GLU A 287 -11.82 -5.75 14.24
N ASN A 288 -11.07 -6.70 14.80
CA ASN A 288 -11.30 -8.15 14.63
C ASN A 288 -11.36 -8.58 13.16
N ALA A 289 -10.52 -7.99 12.31
CA ALA A 289 -10.46 -8.31 10.90
C ALA A 289 -10.19 -9.81 10.68
N THR A 290 -10.91 -10.42 9.75
CA THR A 290 -10.60 -11.77 9.27
C THR A 290 -9.75 -11.73 8.01
N ILE A 291 -9.78 -10.59 7.29
CA ILE A 291 -9.03 -10.35 6.07
C ILE A 291 -8.46 -8.92 6.10
N VAL A 292 -7.23 -8.77 5.64
CA VAL A 292 -6.61 -7.48 5.36
C VAL A 292 -6.27 -7.37 3.89
N MET A 293 -6.57 -6.24 3.27
CA MET A 293 -6.22 -5.95 1.88
C MET A 293 -5.43 -4.65 1.79
N GLY A 294 -4.28 -4.71 1.13
CA GLY A 294 -3.48 -3.53 0.89
C GLY A 294 -2.23 -3.83 0.10
N CYS A 295 -1.50 -2.76 -0.15
CA CYS A 295 -0.27 -2.80 -0.91
C CYS A 295 0.82 -3.58 -0.17
N CYS A 296 1.60 -4.35 -0.93
CA CYS A 296 2.66 -5.25 -0.50
C CYS A 296 3.98 -5.01 -1.27
N ASP A 297 4.17 -3.79 -1.78
CA ASP A 297 5.33 -3.38 -2.57
C ASP A 297 6.55 -2.91 -1.75
N HIS A 298 6.66 -3.33 -0.50
CA HIS A 298 7.82 -3.05 0.36
C HIS A 298 8.09 -4.21 1.31
N ILE A 299 9.36 -4.41 1.71
CA ILE A 299 9.75 -5.50 2.62
C ILE A 299 9.00 -5.39 3.96
N GLY A 300 8.85 -4.17 4.50
CA GLY A 300 8.08 -3.93 5.73
C GLY A 300 6.62 -4.38 5.62
N LYS A 301 6.02 -4.26 4.44
CA LYS A 301 4.65 -4.73 4.14
C LYS A 301 4.57 -6.26 4.17
N ILE A 302 5.58 -6.95 3.62
CA ILE A 302 5.61 -8.42 3.66
C ILE A 302 5.78 -8.95 5.09
N LYS A 303 6.62 -8.31 5.90
CA LYS A 303 6.77 -8.64 7.33
C LYS A 303 5.43 -8.52 8.06
N ALA A 304 4.67 -7.46 7.80
CA ALA A 304 3.34 -7.26 8.36
C ALA A 304 2.31 -8.28 7.88
N ALA A 305 2.29 -8.61 6.58
CA ALA A 305 1.42 -9.65 6.04
C ALA A 305 1.66 -11.00 6.75
N LEU A 306 2.91 -11.40 6.92
CA LEU A 306 3.26 -12.64 7.63
C LEU A 306 2.94 -12.58 9.13
N TYR A 307 3.01 -11.40 9.76
CA TYR A 307 2.57 -11.21 11.15
C TYR A 307 1.06 -11.43 11.28
N LEU A 308 0.26 -10.81 10.41
CA LEU A 308 -1.20 -10.97 10.37
C LEU A 308 -1.61 -12.43 10.13
N ASN A 309 -0.93 -13.15 9.24
CA ASN A 309 -1.17 -14.58 9.01
C ASN A 309 -0.95 -15.43 10.27
N LYS A 310 0.10 -15.14 11.06
CA LYS A 310 0.34 -15.84 12.33
C LYS A 310 -0.78 -15.61 13.36
N LYS A 311 -1.58 -14.55 13.18
CA LYS A 311 -2.77 -14.24 13.98
C LYS A 311 -4.05 -14.83 13.39
N GLY A 312 -3.96 -15.59 12.29
CA GLY A 312 -5.11 -16.19 11.62
C GLY A 312 -5.85 -15.27 10.66
N ILE A 313 -5.26 -14.10 10.33
CA ILE A 313 -5.85 -13.11 9.43
C ILE A 313 -5.31 -13.35 8.01
N LYS A 314 -6.23 -13.52 7.05
CA LYS A 314 -5.88 -13.68 5.62
C LYS A 314 -5.41 -12.34 5.06
N VAL A 315 -4.52 -12.35 4.06
CA VAL A 315 -3.99 -11.11 3.47
C VAL A 315 -4.08 -11.14 1.95
N ILE A 316 -4.66 -10.08 1.37
CA ILE A 316 -4.73 -9.83 -0.07
C ILE A 316 -3.72 -8.74 -0.42
N CYS A 317 -2.75 -9.08 -1.26
CA CYS A 317 -1.65 -8.24 -1.71
C CYS A 317 -1.77 -7.98 -3.22
N ASN A 318 -2.77 -7.23 -3.70
CA ASN A 318 -2.94 -7.04 -5.14
C ASN A 318 -1.77 -6.30 -5.81
N THR A 319 -1.04 -5.49 -5.05
CA THR A 319 0.21 -4.84 -5.46
C THR A 319 1.40 -5.48 -4.73
N ASP A 320 2.00 -6.49 -5.34
CA ASP A 320 2.78 -7.58 -4.71
C ASP A 320 4.31 -7.56 -4.96
N LYS A 321 4.93 -6.43 -5.32
CA LYS A 321 6.33 -6.38 -5.82
C LYS A 321 7.34 -7.20 -5.00
N TYR A 322 7.23 -7.20 -3.66
CA TYR A 322 8.12 -7.95 -2.78
C TYR A 322 7.48 -9.17 -2.12
N LEU A 323 6.22 -9.48 -2.42
CA LEU A 323 5.56 -10.70 -1.95
C LEU A 323 6.37 -11.98 -2.20
N PRO A 324 7.17 -12.11 -3.29
CA PRO A 324 7.99 -13.30 -3.46
C PRO A 324 9.04 -13.54 -2.36
N LEU A 325 9.33 -12.57 -1.49
CA LEU A 325 10.16 -12.79 -0.30
C LEU A 325 9.48 -13.68 0.75
N ALA A 326 8.17 -13.88 0.65
CA ALA A 326 7.37 -14.76 1.52
C ALA A 326 7.17 -16.18 0.95
N LEU A 327 7.85 -16.53 -0.14
CA LEU A 327 7.77 -17.87 -0.75
C LEU A 327 7.88 -18.99 0.31
N GLY A 328 6.95 -19.94 0.27
CA GLY A 328 6.93 -21.11 1.14
C GLY A 328 6.46 -20.86 2.58
N GLN A 329 6.01 -19.65 2.93
CA GLN A 329 5.75 -19.30 4.33
C GLN A 329 4.27 -19.34 4.75
N THR A 330 3.33 -19.10 3.83
CA THR A 330 1.89 -19.13 4.11
C THR A 330 1.07 -19.33 2.84
N ASN A 331 -0.06 -20.03 2.94
CA ASN A 331 -1.04 -20.18 1.86
C ASN A 331 -2.24 -19.24 2.00
N THR A 332 -2.27 -18.39 3.03
CA THR A 332 -3.36 -17.42 3.30
C THR A 332 -2.94 -15.96 3.05
N THR A 333 -1.74 -15.73 2.50
CA THR A 333 -1.43 -14.50 1.76
C THR A 333 -1.48 -14.80 0.27
N LEU A 334 -2.32 -14.07 -0.44
CA LEU A 334 -2.41 -14.14 -1.90
C LEU A 334 -1.98 -12.80 -2.49
N GLY A 335 -1.21 -12.84 -3.58
CA GLY A 335 -0.83 -11.66 -4.36
C GLY A 335 -1.94 -11.20 -5.30
N SER A 336 -1.61 -11.03 -6.57
CA SER A 336 -2.51 -10.75 -7.71
C SER A 336 -3.48 -11.90 -8.04
N ALA A 337 -4.05 -12.55 -7.02
CA ALA A 337 -4.93 -13.70 -7.20
C ALA A 337 -6.30 -13.28 -7.76
N PRO A 338 -6.80 -13.93 -8.82
CA PRO A 338 -8.15 -13.69 -9.30
C PRO A 338 -9.18 -14.20 -8.28
N PHE A 339 -10.40 -13.69 -8.37
CA PHE A 339 -11.51 -14.12 -7.52
C PHE A 339 -12.74 -14.47 -8.36
N TYR A 340 -13.55 -15.38 -7.82
CA TYR A 340 -14.75 -15.90 -8.47
C TYR A 340 -15.89 -16.02 -7.46
N GLU A 341 -17.09 -15.65 -7.91
CA GLU A 341 -18.33 -15.87 -7.15
C GLU A 341 -18.64 -17.37 -7.03
N GLN A 342 -19.03 -17.79 -5.83
CA GLN A 342 -19.44 -19.15 -5.48
C GLN A 342 -20.64 -19.11 -4.55
N GLY A 343 -21.82 -18.83 -5.10
CA GLY A 343 -23.02 -18.56 -4.30
C GLY A 343 -22.80 -17.32 -3.43
N ASP A 344 -23.05 -17.43 -2.12
CA ASP A 344 -22.91 -16.33 -1.16
C ASP A 344 -21.46 -16.13 -0.67
N SER A 345 -20.47 -16.47 -1.51
CA SER A 345 -19.06 -16.42 -1.16
C SER A 345 -18.19 -16.05 -2.35
N LEU A 346 -17.01 -15.53 -2.06
CA LEU A 346 -15.96 -15.25 -3.05
C LEU A 346 -14.77 -16.16 -2.80
N ARG A 347 -14.36 -16.91 -3.81
CA ARG A 347 -13.14 -17.72 -3.78
C ARG A 347 -12.01 -16.96 -4.47
N PHE A 348 -10.93 -16.74 -3.75
CA PHE A 348 -9.68 -16.16 -4.26
C PHE A 348 -8.71 -17.27 -4.65
N GLY A 349 -7.92 -17.04 -5.70
CA GLY A 349 -6.90 -17.96 -6.20
C GLY A 349 -7.49 -19.22 -6.83
N ARG A 350 -6.78 -20.35 -6.73
CA ARG A 350 -7.13 -21.62 -7.38
C ARG A 350 -7.42 -21.44 -8.88
N GLN A 351 -6.35 -21.06 -9.56
CA GLN A 351 -6.23 -20.97 -11.03
C GLN A 351 -4.88 -21.59 -11.40
N PRO A 352 -4.74 -22.91 -11.27
CA PRO A 352 -3.45 -23.56 -11.35
C PRO A 352 -2.94 -23.69 -12.78
N ILE A 353 -1.62 -23.56 -12.96
CA ILE A 353 -0.91 -24.06 -14.13
C ILE A 353 0.22 -24.99 -13.67
N GLU A 354 0.40 -26.06 -14.41
CA GLU A 354 1.51 -27.00 -14.23
C GLU A 354 2.68 -26.57 -15.10
N ILE A 355 3.90 -26.64 -14.57
CA ILE A 355 5.14 -26.29 -15.26
C ILE A 355 6.15 -27.40 -15.03
N ASN A 356 6.64 -28.03 -16.08
CA ASN A 356 7.77 -28.94 -15.96
C ASN A 356 9.03 -28.13 -15.67
N LEU A 357 9.88 -28.61 -14.75
CA LEU A 357 11.09 -27.88 -14.36
C LEU A 357 12.10 -27.74 -15.51
N SER A 358 12.01 -28.60 -16.53
CA SER A 358 12.80 -28.50 -17.77
C SER A 358 12.21 -27.55 -18.81
N GLU A 359 10.97 -27.07 -18.63
CA GLU A 359 10.41 -26.07 -19.52
C GLU A 359 11.11 -24.73 -19.35
N LYS A 360 11.34 -24.07 -20.48
CA LYS A 360 11.94 -22.74 -20.50
C LYS A 360 10.89 -21.68 -20.19
N ILE A 361 11.22 -20.80 -19.25
CA ILE A 361 10.37 -19.71 -18.80
C ILE A 361 11.01 -18.39 -19.20
N ILE A 362 10.28 -17.57 -19.97
CA ILE A 362 10.70 -16.20 -20.24
C ILE A 362 10.22 -15.32 -19.10
N VAL A 363 11.15 -14.62 -18.44
CA VAL A 363 10.87 -13.83 -17.24
C VAL A 363 11.11 -12.36 -17.54
N LEU A 364 10.06 -11.55 -17.41
CA LEU A 364 10.14 -10.11 -17.58
C LEU A 364 10.97 -9.46 -16.46
N ASN A 365 11.82 -8.53 -16.87
CA ASN A 365 12.62 -7.66 -16.02
C ASN A 365 12.50 -6.20 -16.48
N ALA A 366 12.91 -5.26 -15.65
CA ALA A 366 12.93 -3.84 -16.00
C ALA A 366 14.16 -3.12 -15.44
N THR A 367 14.48 -1.97 -16.04
CA THR A 367 15.46 -1.03 -15.47
C THR A 367 14.91 -0.35 -14.22
N GLU A 368 15.81 0.17 -13.38
CA GLU A 368 15.45 0.88 -12.16
C GLU A 368 14.96 2.30 -12.48
N ASN A 369 13.67 2.39 -12.80
CA ASN A 369 12.90 3.63 -12.84
C ASN A 369 11.64 3.40 -11.97
N TYR A 370 11.21 4.38 -11.15
CA TYR A 370 10.19 4.20 -10.11
C TYR A 370 8.97 3.38 -10.59
N GLY A 371 8.25 3.85 -11.61
CA GLY A 371 7.07 3.15 -12.15
C GLY A 371 7.38 1.91 -12.99
N LEU A 372 8.50 1.90 -13.71
CA LEU A 372 8.89 0.76 -14.55
C LEU A 372 9.39 -0.43 -13.71
N SER A 373 9.99 -0.16 -12.54
CA SER A 373 10.60 -1.16 -11.67
C SER A 373 9.63 -2.24 -11.17
N TYR A 374 8.33 -1.97 -11.20
CA TYR A 374 7.29 -2.95 -10.87
C TYR A 374 7.19 -4.08 -11.91
N TYR A 375 7.63 -3.87 -13.16
CA TYR A 375 7.76 -4.94 -14.16
C TYR A 375 8.88 -5.94 -13.84
N ALA A 376 9.77 -5.64 -12.87
CA ALA A 376 10.78 -6.59 -12.40
C ALA A 376 10.25 -7.58 -11.34
N THR A 377 8.98 -7.49 -10.93
CA THR A 377 8.36 -8.42 -9.96
C THR A 377 8.50 -9.91 -10.35
N PRO A 378 8.27 -10.32 -11.61
CA PRO A 378 8.51 -11.69 -12.05
C PRO A 378 9.97 -12.12 -11.84
N THR A 379 10.92 -11.22 -12.12
CA THR A 379 12.35 -11.47 -11.90
C THR A 379 12.67 -11.69 -10.44
N ILE A 380 12.08 -10.90 -9.53
CA ILE A 380 12.23 -11.10 -8.07
C ILE A 380 11.73 -12.50 -7.70
N TYR A 381 10.54 -12.89 -8.16
CA TYR A 381 9.93 -14.18 -7.86
C TYR A 381 10.80 -15.36 -8.29
N PHE A 382 11.11 -15.45 -9.58
CA PHE A 382 11.86 -16.58 -10.11
C PHE A 382 13.31 -16.60 -9.63
N SER A 383 13.89 -15.44 -9.27
CA SER A 383 15.20 -15.40 -8.60
C SER A 383 15.16 -15.96 -7.19
N GLN A 384 14.11 -15.67 -6.40
CA GLN A 384 13.95 -16.26 -5.07
C GLN A 384 13.67 -17.75 -5.14
N LEU A 385 12.87 -18.17 -6.13
CA LEU A 385 12.61 -19.59 -6.38
C LEU A 385 13.90 -20.32 -6.76
N LYS A 386 14.71 -19.78 -7.68
CA LYS A 386 15.99 -20.37 -8.11
C LYS A 386 17.07 -20.40 -7.02
N LYS A 387 17.02 -19.50 -6.03
CA LYS A 387 17.90 -19.56 -4.85
C LYS A 387 17.67 -20.81 -4.00
N GLN A 388 16.50 -21.44 -4.12
CA GLN A 388 16.27 -22.77 -3.58
C GLN A 388 17.15 -23.73 -4.38
N ALA A 389 18.31 -24.09 -3.81
CA ALA A 389 19.44 -24.76 -4.47
C ALA A 389 19.12 -26.13 -5.11
N VAL A 390 17.87 -26.55 -5.11
CA VAL A 390 17.36 -27.82 -5.61
C VAL A 390 16.52 -27.70 -6.89
N LEU A 391 16.19 -26.49 -7.37
CA LEU A 391 15.31 -26.30 -8.53
C LEU A 391 16.08 -25.99 -9.82
N PRO A 392 16.11 -26.91 -10.81
CA PRO A 392 16.82 -26.72 -12.08
C PRO A 392 16.01 -25.91 -13.10
N LEU A 393 15.54 -24.71 -12.73
CA LEU A 393 14.71 -23.86 -13.60
C LEU A 393 15.50 -23.29 -14.80
N ASP A 394 15.01 -23.54 -16.02
CA ASP A 394 15.50 -22.91 -17.26
C ASP A 394 14.82 -21.53 -17.45
N LEU A 395 15.54 -20.46 -17.08
CA LEU A 395 15.02 -19.09 -17.05
C LEU A 395 15.77 -18.20 -18.05
N VAL A 396 15.02 -17.45 -18.86
CA VAL A 396 15.56 -16.39 -19.73
C VAL A 396 14.97 -15.06 -19.32
N PHE A 397 15.81 -14.17 -18.81
CA PHE A 397 15.39 -12.83 -18.37
C PHE A 397 15.40 -11.84 -19.53
N VAL A 398 14.31 -11.09 -19.70
CA VAL A 398 14.17 -10.06 -20.74
C VAL A 398 13.91 -8.72 -20.09
N THR A 399 14.88 -7.81 -20.19
CA THR A 399 14.77 -6.46 -19.63
C THR A 399 14.07 -5.50 -20.60
N ILE A 400 13.06 -4.79 -20.12
CA ILE A 400 12.51 -3.57 -20.75
C ILE A 400 13.08 -2.32 -20.09
N ASP A 401 13.18 -1.24 -20.84
CA ASP A 401 13.65 0.07 -20.36
C ASP A 401 12.62 1.18 -20.52
N ASP A 402 11.45 0.87 -21.10
CA ASP A 402 10.30 1.75 -21.22
C ASP A 402 8.98 0.95 -21.23
N TYR A 403 7.86 1.65 -21.10
CA TYR A 403 6.51 1.08 -21.24
C TYR A 403 6.26 0.57 -22.67
N ASN A 404 5.24 -0.27 -22.85
CA ASN A 404 4.79 -0.78 -24.16
C ASN A 404 5.82 -1.64 -24.90
N GLN A 405 6.79 -2.22 -24.19
CA GLN A 405 7.85 -3.05 -24.76
C GLN A 405 7.60 -4.56 -24.60
N LEU A 406 6.41 -4.99 -24.20
CA LEU A 406 6.12 -6.40 -23.91
C LEU A 406 6.25 -7.31 -25.15
N GLN A 407 6.17 -6.75 -26.36
CA GLN A 407 6.43 -7.48 -27.60
C GLN A 407 7.85 -8.09 -27.63
N LYS A 408 8.83 -7.44 -27.00
CA LYS A 408 10.20 -7.97 -26.87
C LYS A 408 10.22 -9.30 -26.11
N VAL A 409 9.40 -9.41 -25.07
CA VAL A 409 9.26 -10.64 -24.26
C VAL A 409 8.63 -11.75 -25.09
N VAL A 410 7.55 -11.43 -25.81
CA VAL A 410 6.87 -12.39 -26.71
C VAL A 410 7.80 -12.88 -27.81
N ASN A 411 8.53 -11.98 -28.50
CA ASN A 411 9.48 -12.37 -29.55
C ASN A 411 10.56 -13.30 -28.99
N THR A 412 11.09 -13.00 -27.80
CA THR A 412 12.08 -13.87 -27.14
C THR A 412 11.49 -15.24 -26.81
N ALA A 413 10.22 -15.31 -26.38
CA ALA A 413 9.54 -16.59 -26.14
C ALA A 413 9.40 -17.41 -27.41
N GLU A 414 9.05 -16.78 -28.53
CA GLU A 414 8.92 -17.46 -29.82
C GLU A 414 10.28 -17.96 -30.35
N GLU A 415 11.31 -17.11 -30.33
CA GLU A 415 12.68 -17.47 -30.72
C GLU A 415 13.23 -18.64 -29.89
N ALA A 416 12.90 -18.66 -28.59
CA ALA A 416 13.37 -19.69 -27.67
C ALA A 416 12.49 -20.94 -27.63
N ASN A 417 11.40 -20.99 -28.40
CA ASN A 417 10.33 -21.99 -28.33
C ASN A 417 9.79 -22.20 -26.91
N ALA A 418 9.69 -21.13 -26.12
CA ALA A 418 9.14 -21.15 -24.77
C ALA A 418 7.61 -21.06 -24.82
N THR A 419 6.96 -21.82 -23.94
CA THR A 419 5.50 -21.87 -23.78
C THR A 419 5.04 -21.13 -22.53
N ILE A 420 5.95 -20.54 -21.75
CA ILE A 420 5.63 -19.87 -20.50
C ILE A 420 6.27 -18.48 -20.47
N ILE A 421 5.46 -17.47 -20.16
CA ILE A 421 5.90 -16.10 -19.87
C ILE A 421 5.52 -15.74 -18.44
N ALA A 422 6.46 -15.14 -17.71
CA ALA A 422 6.21 -14.52 -16.41
C ALA A 422 6.28 -13.00 -16.57
N ALA A 423 5.17 -12.29 -16.36
CA ALA A 423 5.04 -10.88 -16.72
C ALA A 423 4.16 -10.08 -15.75
N ARG A 424 4.24 -8.76 -15.86
CA ARG A 424 3.27 -7.81 -15.33
C ARG A 424 2.48 -7.22 -16.49
N ILE A 425 1.18 -6.99 -16.27
CA ILE A 425 0.32 -6.24 -17.17
C ILE A 425 -0.13 -4.98 -16.44
N TYR A 426 0.22 -3.83 -16.98
CA TYR A 426 -0.19 -2.54 -16.44
C TYR A 426 -1.23 -1.86 -17.34
N ASN A 427 -1.02 -1.90 -18.66
CA ASN A 427 -1.78 -1.13 -19.63
C ASN A 427 -2.38 -1.99 -20.76
N GLU A 428 -3.07 -1.33 -21.70
CA GLU A 428 -3.74 -2.01 -22.82
C GLU A 428 -2.75 -2.69 -23.77
N ASP A 429 -1.63 -2.05 -24.07
CA ASP A 429 -0.63 -2.58 -25.01
C ASP A 429 -0.04 -3.89 -24.47
N ASP A 430 0.28 -3.94 -23.18
CA ASP A 430 0.70 -5.17 -22.49
C ASP A 430 -0.34 -6.28 -22.66
N TYR A 431 -1.61 -5.97 -22.39
CA TYR A 431 -2.71 -6.92 -22.51
C TYR A 431 -2.87 -7.43 -23.93
N ARG A 432 -2.86 -6.55 -24.93
CA ARG A 432 -3.04 -6.92 -26.34
C ARG A 432 -1.93 -7.86 -26.82
N VAL A 433 -0.69 -7.55 -26.47
CA VAL A 433 0.49 -8.36 -26.85
C VAL A 433 0.40 -9.76 -26.25
N LEU A 434 0.17 -9.88 -24.94
CA LEU A 434 0.09 -11.20 -24.29
C LEU A 434 -1.17 -11.98 -24.68
N SER A 435 -2.31 -11.31 -24.81
CA SER A 435 -3.57 -11.91 -25.25
C SER A 435 -3.41 -12.54 -26.64
N ALA A 436 -2.79 -11.83 -27.59
CA ALA A 436 -2.54 -12.34 -28.93
C ALA A 436 -1.60 -13.55 -28.90
N TRP A 437 -0.55 -13.52 -28.06
CA TRP A 437 0.36 -14.66 -27.90
C TRP A 437 -0.36 -15.90 -27.33
N LEU A 438 -1.19 -15.75 -26.30
CA LEU A 438 -1.95 -16.85 -25.69
C LEU A 438 -2.96 -17.49 -26.67
N GLU A 439 -3.57 -16.69 -27.55
CA GLU A 439 -4.55 -17.15 -28.56
C GLU A 439 -3.94 -18.08 -29.62
N THR A 440 -2.61 -18.05 -29.81
CA THR A 440 -1.95 -18.90 -30.81
C THR A 440 -1.83 -20.37 -30.38
N SER A 441 -1.95 -20.71 -29.09
CA SER A 441 -1.89 -22.09 -28.61
C SER A 441 -2.36 -22.22 -27.17
N GLU A 442 -3.19 -23.22 -26.88
CA GLU A 442 -3.62 -23.57 -25.51
C GLU A 442 -2.46 -24.01 -24.59
N GLN A 443 -1.30 -24.38 -25.16
CA GLN A 443 -0.11 -24.76 -24.39
C GLN A 443 0.67 -23.54 -23.87
N LYS A 444 0.43 -22.37 -24.45
CA LYS A 444 1.04 -21.11 -24.01
C LYS A 444 0.37 -20.67 -22.72
N ARG A 445 1.18 -20.44 -21.68
CA ARG A 445 0.73 -20.08 -20.33
C ARG A 445 1.44 -18.80 -19.86
N VAL A 446 0.81 -18.07 -18.97
CA VAL A 446 1.35 -16.85 -18.37
C VAL A 446 1.21 -16.86 -16.85
N VAL A 447 2.25 -16.42 -16.14
CA VAL A 447 2.20 -16.12 -14.71
C VAL A 447 2.20 -14.61 -14.56
N LEU A 448 1.13 -14.07 -13.97
CA LEU A 448 0.96 -12.62 -13.81
C LEU A 448 1.34 -12.17 -12.41
N PHE A 449 2.10 -11.07 -12.35
CA PHE A 449 2.60 -10.44 -11.14
C PHE A 449 2.17 -8.99 -11.13
N HIS A 450 1.77 -8.46 -9.97
CA HIS A 450 1.45 -7.04 -9.79
C HIS A 450 0.46 -6.52 -10.84
N SER A 451 -0.58 -7.32 -11.13
CA SER A 451 -1.43 -7.15 -12.31
C SER A 451 -2.92 -7.11 -11.97
N GLU A 452 -3.39 -7.77 -10.91
CA GLU A 452 -4.83 -7.87 -10.62
C GLU A 452 -5.44 -6.54 -10.18
N ALA A 453 -4.67 -5.73 -9.45
CA ALA A 453 -5.02 -4.35 -9.09
C ALA A 453 -5.29 -3.47 -10.33
N TYR A 454 -4.78 -3.86 -11.50
CA TYR A 454 -4.87 -3.08 -12.72
C TYR A 454 -5.92 -3.67 -13.66
N PRO A 455 -6.65 -2.83 -14.41
CA PRO A 455 -7.80 -3.32 -15.12
C PRO A 455 -7.49 -4.35 -16.21
N TYR A 456 -6.37 -4.18 -16.91
CA TYR A 456 -5.95 -5.07 -17.98
C TYR A 456 -5.39 -6.42 -17.48
N GLY A 457 -4.73 -6.44 -16.32
CA GLY A 457 -4.34 -7.69 -15.67
C GLY A 457 -5.54 -8.45 -15.11
N TYR A 458 -6.50 -7.73 -14.51
CA TYR A 458 -7.81 -8.26 -14.10
C TYR A 458 -8.54 -8.95 -15.26
N LEU A 459 -8.58 -8.32 -16.43
CA LEU A 459 -9.22 -8.87 -17.63
C LEU A 459 -8.52 -10.12 -18.13
N LEU A 460 -7.18 -10.12 -18.21
CA LEU A 460 -6.44 -11.26 -18.76
C LEU A 460 -6.62 -12.53 -17.91
N LEU A 461 -6.53 -12.41 -16.58
CA LEU A 461 -6.70 -13.54 -15.66
C LEU A 461 -8.06 -14.23 -15.86
N ARG A 462 -9.11 -13.46 -16.12
CA ARG A 462 -10.49 -13.96 -16.30
C ARG A 462 -10.76 -14.46 -17.71
N LYS A 463 -10.14 -13.87 -18.73
CA LYS A 463 -10.27 -14.32 -20.12
C LYS A 463 -9.61 -15.69 -20.35
N TYR A 464 -8.50 -15.97 -19.67
CA TYR A 464 -7.71 -17.19 -19.88
C TYR A 464 -7.52 -18.02 -18.60
N PRO A 465 -8.58 -18.53 -17.96
CA PRO A 465 -8.49 -19.21 -16.66
C PRO A 465 -7.69 -20.52 -16.67
N GLN A 466 -7.42 -21.10 -17.86
CA GLN A 466 -6.62 -22.33 -17.99
C GLN A 466 -5.19 -22.07 -18.48
N GLN A 467 -4.86 -20.84 -18.87
CA GLN A 467 -3.55 -20.47 -19.40
C GLN A 467 -2.85 -19.41 -18.53
N ALA A 468 -3.59 -18.57 -17.83
CA ALA A 468 -3.05 -17.58 -16.92
C ALA A 468 -3.06 -18.10 -15.48
N THR A 469 -2.10 -17.68 -14.66
CA THR A 469 -2.12 -17.83 -13.21
C THR A 469 -1.56 -16.56 -12.55
N PHE A 470 -1.48 -16.57 -11.22
CA PHE A 470 -1.00 -15.46 -10.40
C PHE A 470 0.31 -15.80 -9.66
N ASP A 471 0.85 -14.83 -8.94
CA ASP A 471 2.09 -14.88 -8.17
C ASP A 471 1.98 -15.67 -6.85
N ASP A 472 1.48 -16.91 -6.95
CA ASP A 472 1.31 -17.83 -5.83
C ASP A 472 2.62 -18.07 -5.08
N ILE A 473 2.65 -17.74 -3.78
CA ILE A 473 3.83 -17.92 -2.93
C ILE A 473 3.97 -19.33 -2.34
N MET A 474 3.05 -20.24 -2.61
CA MET A 474 3.11 -21.64 -2.18
C MET A 474 3.08 -22.59 -3.39
N PRO A 475 4.11 -22.57 -4.26
CA PRO A 475 4.23 -23.56 -5.33
C PRO A 475 4.21 -24.99 -4.75
N ILE A 476 3.54 -25.89 -5.45
CA ILE A 476 3.51 -27.32 -5.14
C ILE A 476 4.49 -28.04 -6.06
N PHE A 477 5.37 -28.88 -5.51
CA PHE A 477 6.37 -29.64 -6.27
C PHE A 477 6.04 -31.14 -6.26
N SER A 478 6.09 -31.80 -7.42
CA SER A 478 5.74 -33.22 -7.60
C SER A 478 6.64 -33.99 -8.58
#